data_AF-A0A926AY58-F1
#
_entry.id   AF-A0A926AY58-F1
#
_cell.length_a   1.000
_cell.length_b   1.000
_cell.length_c   1.000
_cell.angle_alpha   90.00
_cell.angle_beta   90.00
_cell.angle_gamma   90.00
#
_symmetry.space_group_name_H-M   'P 1'
#
loop_
_entity.id
_entity.type
_entity.pdbx_description
1 polymer ?
#
loop_
_entity_poly.entity_id
_entity_poly.type
_entity_poly.pdbx_seq_one_letter_code
_entity_poly.pdbx_strand_id
1 'polypeptide(L)'
;MLRRLTQISLATSLAVSLALVGCSDGDVPDERLVATYADVILIRESMNDTLLVQHKVDSVLTAHSYVREDFEKDLRSMGTNPKLFKSFYDSVSVKLSLMRDTTSP
;
A
#
# COMPACT_ATOMS: atom_id res chain seq x y z
N MET A 1 33.35 48.17 46.04
CA MET A 1 33.51 46.90 46.80
C MET A 1 32.24 46.07 46.63
N LEU A 2 32.39 44.79 46.23
CA LEU A 2 31.44 43.65 46.20
C LEU A 2 30.10 43.82 45.43
N ARG A 3 29.91 43.25 44.22
CA ARG A 3 29.58 41.84 43.84
C ARG A 3 28.32 41.24 44.49
N ARG A 4 27.23 41.10 43.71
CA ARG A 4 26.28 39.96 43.54
C ARG A 4 25.46 40.25 42.26
N LEU A 5 25.66 39.70 41.05
CA LEU A 5 25.61 38.32 40.53
C LEU A 5 24.32 37.54 40.88
N THR A 6 23.71 36.97 39.82
CA THR A 6 22.54 36.05 39.73
C THR A 6 21.16 36.75 39.63
N GLN A 7 20.26 36.49 38.67
CA GLN A 7 20.05 35.34 37.79
C GLN A 7 19.60 35.77 36.38
N ILE A 8 20.28 35.24 35.36
CA ILE A 8 19.82 35.22 33.97
C ILE A 8 18.86 34.03 33.87
N SER A 9 17.56 34.28 33.78
CA SER A 9 16.61 33.20 33.48
C SER A 9 16.49 33.06 31.96
N LEU A 10 17.38 32.24 31.40
CA LEU A 10 17.29 31.69 30.05
C LEU A 10 16.04 30.81 29.96
N ALA A 11 14.93 31.36 29.44
CA ALA A 11 13.83 30.55 28.93
C ALA A 11 14.03 30.43 27.41
N THR A 12 14.90 29.48 27.04
CA THR A 12 15.18 29.07 25.67
C THR A 12 13.96 28.34 25.11
N SER A 13 12.98 29.06 24.57
CA SER A 13 11.88 28.44 23.82
C SER A 13 12.39 28.08 22.42
N LEU A 14 12.91 26.85 22.33
CA LEU A 14 13.26 26.14 21.11
C LEU A 14 11.98 25.84 20.30
N ALA A 15 11.49 26.81 19.54
CA ALA A 15 10.41 26.60 18.56
C ALA A 15 11.01 26.06 17.25
N VAL A 16 11.49 24.82 17.28
CA VAL A 16 11.80 24.06 16.06
C VAL A 16 10.46 23.67 15.44
N SER A 17 10.00 24.50 14.52
CA SER A 17 8.85 24.20 13.67
C SER A 17 9.32 23.24 12.57
N LEU A 18 9.08 21.94 12.78
CA LEU A 18 9.16 20.90 11.75
C LEU A 18 8.16 21.24 10.63
N ALA A 19 8.57 22.07 9.68
CA ALA A 19 7.85 22.29 8.43
C ALA A 19 8.34 21.32 7.33
N LEU A 20 8.47 20.04 7.67
CA LEU A 20 8.68 18.95 6.73
C LEU A 20 7.50 17.99 6.77
N VAL A 21 6.29 18.52 6.57
CA VAL A 21 5.25 17.68 5.94
C VAL A 21 5.46 17.83 4.45
N GLY A 22 6.45 17.11 3.94
CA GLY A 22 6.50 16.80 2.53
C GLY A 22 5.30 15.91 2.24
N CYS A 23 4.23 16.49 1.69
CA CYS A 23 3.26 15.73 0.90
C CYS A 23 4.02 15.19 -0.32
N SER A 24 4.70 14.06 -0.18
CA SER A 24 4.87 13.18 -1.34
C SER A 24 3.47 12.66 -1.64
N ASP A 25 2.86 13.16 -2.72
CA ASP A 25 1.71 12.50 -3.31
C ASP A 25 2.04 11.00 -3.38
N GLY A 26 1.32 10.24 -2.58
CA GLY A 26 1.77 8.93 -2.12
C GLY A 26 1.86 7.97 -3.29
N ASP A 27 3.07 7.48 -3.55
CA ASP A 27 3.35 6.27 -4.33
C ASP A 27 2.78 4.99 -3.65
N VAL A 28 1.81 5.13 -2.75
CA VAL A 28 1.24 4.04 -1.97
C VAL A 28 0.15 3.38 -2.81
N PRO A 29 0.30 2.10 -3.19
CA PRO A 29 -0.69 1.42 -4.00
C PRO A 29 -2.04 1.31 -3.29
N ASP A 30 -3.14 1.37 -4.05
CA ASP A 30 -4.49 1.16 -3.52
C ASP A 30 -4.62 -0.25 -2.91
N GLU A 31 -4.94 -0.33 -1.61
CA GLU A 31 -5.14 -1.59 -0.89
C GLU A 31 -6.22 -2.46 -1.55
N ARG A 32 -7.26 -1.85 -2.13
CA ARG A 32 -8.32 -2.58 -2.84
C ARG A 32 -7.74 -3.28 -4.08
N LEU A 33 -6.92 -2.57 -4.87
CA LEU A 33 -6.25 -3.14 -6.04
C LEU A 33 -5.29 -4.25 -5.64
N VAL A 34 -4.50 -4.05 -4.58
CA VAL A 34 -3.56 -5.04 -4.04
C VAL A 34 -4.29 -6.31 -3.61
N ALA A 35 -5.35 -6.18 -2.81
CA ALA A 35 -6.13 -7.32 -2.33
C ALA A 35 -6.80 -8.08 -3.49
N THR A 36 -7.42 -7.35 -4.42
CA THR A 36 -8.08 -7.93 -5.59
C THR A 36 -7.09 -8.71 -6.46
N TYR A 37 -5.92 -8.14 -6.75
CA TYR A 37 -4.92 -8.79 -7.58
C TYR A 37 -4.28 -10.01 -6.90
N ALA A 38 -4.09 -9.97 -5.58
CA ALA A 38 -3.62 -11.12 -4.82
C ALA A 38 -4.60 -12.31 -4.89
N ASP A 39 -5.91 -12.06 -4.74
CA ASP A 39 -6.94 -13.09 -4.89
C ASP A 39 -6.97 -13.67 -6.32
N VAL A 40 -6.81 -12.81 -7.34
CA VAL A 40 -6.72 -13.25 -8.74
C VAL A 40 -5.52 -14.18 -8.98
N ILE A 41 -4.36 -13.90 -8.36
CA ILE A 41 -3.19 -14.79 -8.43
C ILE A 41 -3.53 -16.15 -7.81
N LEU A 42 -4.10 -16.18 -6.60
CA LEU A 42 -4.41 -17.44 -5.91
C LEU A 42 -5.42 -18.30 -6.69
N ILE A 43 -6.41 -17.69 -7.33
CA ILE A 43 -7.35 -18.41 -8.22
C ILE A 43 -6.61 -19.04 -9.40
N ARG A 44 -5.73 -18.28 -10.05
CA ARG A 44 -4.98 -18.76 -11.22
C ARG A 44 -3.94 -19.83 -10.86
N GLU A 45 -3.37 -19.77 -9.66
CA GLU A 45 -2.44 -20.79 -9.16
C GLU A 45 -3.14 -22.10 -8.75
N SER A 46 -4.37 -22.01 -8.25
CA SER A 46 -5.09 -23.17 -7.70
C SER A 46 -5.92 -23.95 -8.71
N MET A 47 -6.10 -23.45 -9.93
CA MET A 47 -7.06 -24.00 -10.89
C MET A 47 -6.49 -24.03 -12.32
N ASN A 48 -6.71 -25.15 -13.03
CA ASN A 48 -6.27 -25.33 -14.43
C ASN A 48 -7.41 -25.17 -15.45
N ASP A 49 -8.67 -25.24 -15.01
CA ASP A 49 -9.83 -25.04 -15.90
C ASP A 49 -10.01 -23.55 -16.20
N THR A 50 -9.77 -23.17 -17.45
CA THR A 50 -9.78 -21.77 -17.88
C THR A 50 -11.16 -21.12 -17.75
N LEU A 51 -12.25 -21.83 -18.03
CA LEU A 51 -13.60 -21.26 -17.93
C LEU A 51 -13.99 -21.04 -16.48
N LEU A 52 -13.67 -22.01 -15.62
CA LEU A 52 -13.93 -21.91 -14.19
C LEU A 52 -13.07 -20.81 -13.54
N VAL A 53 -11.79 -20.69 -13.91
CA VAL A 53 -10.91 -19.58 -13.49
C VAL A 53 -11.55 -18.24 -13.84
N GLN A 54 -12.04 -18.09 -15.08
CA GLN A 54 -12.63 -16.84 -15.53
C GLN A 54 -13.85 -16.44 -14.70
N HIS A 55 -14.77 -17.38 -14.46
CA HIS A 55 -15.93 -17.16 -13.59
C HIS A 55 -15.52 -16.80 -12.15
N LYS A 56 -14.46 -17.42 -11.62
CA LYS A 56 -13.96 -17.12 -10.27
C LYS A 56 -13.30 -15.75 -10.20
N VAL A 57 -12.53 -15.37 -11.21
CA VAL A 57 -11.98 -14.01 -11.33
C VAL A 57 -13.11 -12.98 -11.34
N ASP A 58 -14.16 -13.19 -12.14
CA ASP A 58 -15.33 -12.29 -12.15
C ASP A 58 -16.01 -12.16 -10.79
N SER A 59 -16.13 -13.28 -10.07
CA SER A 59 -16.66 -13.28 -8.71
C SER A 59 -15.78 -12.48 -7.75
N VAL A 60 -14.46 -12.58 -7.85
CA VAL A 60 -13.52 -11.81 -7.01
C VAL A 60 -13.58 -10.32 -7.31
N LEU A 61 -13.58 -9.94 -8.60
CA LEU A 61 -13.73 -8.54 -8.98
C LEU A 61 -15.01 -7.95 -8.39
N THR A 62 -16.13 -8.67 -8.51
CA THR A 62 -17.41 -8.25 -7.93
C THR A 62 -17.34 -8.13 -6.41
N ALA A 63 -16.71 -9.09 -5.72
CA ALA A 63 -16.56 -9.08 -4.26
C ALA A 63 -15.77 -7.86 -3.75
N HIS A 64 -14.78 -7.41 -4.52
CA HIS A 64 -14.00 -6.20 -4.24
C HIS A 64 -14.61 -4.92 -4.83
N SER A 65 -15.85 -4.97 -5.33
CA SER A 65 -16.53 -3.82 -5.97
C SER A 65 -15.73 -3.23 -7.13
N TYR A 66 -15.10 -4.10 -7.92
CA TYR A 66 -14.38 -3.75 -9.14
C TYR A 66 -15.22 -4.07 -10.38
N VAL A 67 -15.31 -3.10 -11.27
CA VAL A 67 -15.65 -3.33 -12.68
C VAL A 67 -14.37 -3.77 -13.40
N ARG A 68 -14.47 -4.73 -14.33
CA ARG A 68 -13.29 -5.33 -14.98
C ARG A 68 -12.41 -4.30 -15.68
N GLU A 69 -13.03 -3.41 -16.45
CA GLU A 69 -12.32 -2.40 -17.22
C GLU A 69 -11.51 -1.46 -16.31
N ASP A 70 -12.10 -1.08 -15.16
CA ASP A 70 -11.45 -0.23 -14.17
C ASP A 70 -10.31 -0.97 -13.47
N PHE A 71 -10.50 -2.24 -13.10
CA PHE A 71 -9.44 -3.07 -12.54
C PHE A 71 -8.24 -3.19 -13.48
N GLU A 72 -8.47 -3.48 -14.76
CA GLU A 72 -7.40 -3.58 -15.75
C GLU A 72 -6.71 -2.24 -16.00
N LYS A 73 -7.47 -1.15 -15.98
CA LYS A 73 -6.93 0.21 -16.09
C LYS A 73 -6.02 0.54 -14.90
N ASP A 74 -6.49 0.28 -13.68
CA ASP A 74 -5.74 0.52 -12.44
C ASP A 74 -4.47 -0.34 -12.41
N LEU A 75 -4.59 -1.63 -12.75
CA LEU A 75 -3.44 -2.54 -12.83
C LEU A 75 -2.41 -2.07 -13.87
N ARG A 76 -2.85 -1.65 -15.06
CA ARG A 76 -1.94 -1.08 -16.08
C ARG A 76 -1.27 0.20 -15.60
N SER A 77 -1.98 1.04 -14.84
CA SER A 77 -1.42 2.28 -14.31
C SER A 77 -0.22 2.04 -13.39
N MET A 78 -0.23 0.96 -12.60
CA MET A 78 0.91 0.56 -11.76
C MET A 78 2.16 0.20 -12.58
N GLY A 79 1.97 -0.30 -13.81
CA GLY A 79 3.05 -0.62 -14.74
C GLY A 79 3.67 0.56 -15.48
N THR A 80 3.14 1.78 -15.33
CA THR A 80 3.62 2.95 -16.08
C THR A 80 4.91 3.56 -15.54
N ASN A 81 5.24 3.27 -14.28
CA ASN A 81 6.42 3.81 -13.59
C ASN A 81 7.14 2.69 -12.82
N PRO A 82 8.46 2.51 -12.97
CA PRO A 82 9.21 1.47 -12.26
C PRO A 82 9.05 1.49 -10.73
N LYS A 83 8.94 2.68 -10.12
CA LYS A 83 8.78 2.83 -8.67
C LYS A 83 7.40 2.37 -8.21
N LEU A 84 6.35 2.79 -8.92
CA LEU A 84 4.96 2.35 -8.65
C LEU A 84 4.82 0.85 -8.86
N PHE A 85 5.39 0.33 -9.95
CA PHE A 85 5.42 -1.10 -10.24
C PHE A 85 6.04 -1.86 -9.08
N LYS A 86 7.28 -1.49 -8.68
CA LYS A 86 7.94 -2.16 -7.56
C LYS A 86 7.10 -2.10 -6.29
N SER A 87 6.60 -0.91 -5.92
CA SER A 87 5.82 -0.76 -4.69
C SER A 87 4.53 -1.57 -4.69
N PHE A 88 3.85 -1.65 -5.84
CA PHE A 88 2.64 -2.44 -6.00
C PHE A 88 2.94 -3.94 -5.83
N TYR A 89 3.93 -4.48 -6.53
CA TYR A 89 4.25 -5.90 -6.44
C TYR A 89 4.84 -6.30 -5.09
N ASP A 90 5.60 -5.42 -4.42
CA ASP A 90 6.02 -5.64 -3.03
C ASP A 90 4.79 -5.79 -2.12
N SER A 91 3.79 -4.91 -2.26
CA SER A 91 2.56 -4.95 -1.45
C SER A 91 1.73 -6.20 -1.72
N VAL A 92 1.61 -6.60 -2.99
CA VAL A 92 0.95 -7.86 -3.39
C VAL A 92 1.69 -9.06 -2.79
N SER A 93 3.03 -9.06 -2.81
CA SER A 93 3.83 -10.15 -2.25
C SER A 93 3.61 -10.30 -0.74
N VAL A 94 3.56 -9.18 -0.01
CA VAL A 94 3.22 -9.17 1.42
C VAL A 94 1.81 -9.72 1.65
N LYS A 95 0.83 -9.27 0.86
CA LYS A 95 -0.57 -9.73 0.98
C LYS A 95 -0.69 -11.23 0.75
N LEU A 96 -0.02 -11.76 -0.28
CA LEU A 96 0.01 -13.20 -0.57
C LEU A 96 0.65 -14.01 0.56
N SER A 97 1.72 -13.50 1.19
CA SER A 97 2.32 -14.15 2.37
C SER A 97 1.30 -14.26 3.50
N LEU A 98 0.63 -13.16 3.84
CA LEU A 98 -0.37 -13.12 4.91
C LEU A 98 -1.53 -14.09 4.64
N MET A 99 -2.03 -14.14 3.41
CA MET A 99 -3.12 -15.05 3.03
C MET A 99 -2.72 -16.53 3.19
N ARG A 100 -1.48 -16.88 2.80
CA ARG A 100 -0.96 -18.24 2.96
C ARG A 100 -0.77 -18.61 4.42
N ASP A 101 -0.22 -17.70 5.22
CA ASP A 101 -0.01 -17.91 6.66
C ASP A 101 -1.35 -18.12 7.38
N THR A 102 -2.41 -17.38 7.03
CA THR A 102 -3.76 -17.59 7.58
C THR A 102 -4.43 -18.89 7.14
N THR A 103 -3.93 -19.52 6.08
CA THR A 103 -4.46 -20.79 5.56
C THR A 103 -3.65 -22.00 6.06
N SER A 104 -2.56 -21.77 6.80
CA SER A 104 -1.74 -22.82 7.41
C SER A 104 -2.31 -23.18 8.80
N PRO A 105 -2.66 -24.46 9.07
CA PRO A 105 -3.19 -24.90 10.37
C PRO A 105 -2.17 -24.83 11.51
#